data_AF-A0A7S2HX38-F1
#
_entry.id   AF-A0A7S2HX38-F1
#
_cell.length_a   1.000
_cell.length_b   1.000
_cell.length_c   1.000
_cell.angle_alpha   90.00
_cell.angle_beta   90.00
_cell.angle_gamma   90.00
#
_symmetry.space_group_name_H-M   'P 1'
#
loop_
_entity.id
_entity.type
_entity.pdbx_description
1 polymer ?
#
loop_
_entity_poly.entity_id
_entity_poly.type
_entity_poly.pdbx_seq_one_letter_code
_entity_poly.pdbx_strand_id
1 'polypeptide(L)'
;DKAGDKAGDAQPASLSGKLTLEVSKLALTSAVRQDVDVSDVWVEIDLLGVGDPKALKTERLHKMASPLDFGYAHVVEIAAGSKEETTLKTALQAADEQESDVYFELKTANAHGEAKEIASGYLNLKKAQQAKQDHVQVAVPLQGRVGNAGTLTVTIL
;
A
#
# COMPACT_ATOMS: atom_id res chain seq x y z
N ASP A 1 15.85 41.81 35.19
CA ASP A 1 15.96 41.52 33.74
C ASP A 1 16.59 40.15 33.54
N LYS A 2 15.83 39.16 33.04
CA LYS A 2 15.85 38.65 31.65
C LYS A 2 17.22 38.07 31.27
N ALA A 3 17.36 36.84 30.76
CA ALA A 3 16.46 36.07 29.93
C ALA A 3 16.73 34.56 30.06
N GLY A 4 15.68 33.76 30.04
CA GLY A 4 15.75 32.41 29.50
C GLY A 4 15.80 32.48 27.99
N ASP A 5 16.65 31.66 27.38
CA ASP A 5 16.56 31.34 25.95
C ASP A 5 16.47 29.82 25.80
N LYS A 6 15.66 29.46 24.82
CA LYS A 6 14.84 28.27 24.71
C LYS A 6 15.69 27.05 24.38
N ALA A 7 15.36 25.93 25.01
CA ALA A 7 15.62 24.63 24.45
C ALA A 7 15.04 24.64 23.03
N GLY A 8 15.91 24.48 22.03
CA GLY A 8 15.48 24.27 20.66
C GLY A 8 14.67 23.00 20.61
N ASP A 9 13.35 23.14 20.53
CA ASP A 9 12.48 22.06 20.07
C ASP A 9 13.06 21.62 18.72
N ALA A 10 13.63 20.43 18.68
CA ALA A 10 13.98 19.76 17.45
C ALA A 10 12.66 19.58 16.70
N GLN A 11 12.33 20.52 15.82
CA GLN A 11 11.16 20.42 14.98
C GLN A 11 11.30 19.12 14.19
N PRO A 12 10.40 18.14 14.38
CA PRO A 12 10.49 16.88 13.67
C PRO A 12 10.50 17.20 12.18
N ALA A 13 11.44 16.60 11.44
CA ALA A 13 11.57 16.80 10.00
C ALA A 13 10.19 16.70 9.33
N SER A 14 9.81 17.73 8.56
CA SER A 14 8.57 17.70 7.79
C SER A 14 8.66 16.58 6.76
N LEU A 15 7.61 15.77 6.64
CA LEU A 15 7.48 14.70 5.65
C LEU A 15 6.83 15.21 4.35
N SER A 16 6.85 16.53 4.13
CA SER A 16 6.27 17.15 2.94
C SER A 16 6.99 16.69 1.67
N GLY A 17 6.22 16.35 0.65
CA GLY A 17 6.75 15.73 -0.55
C GLY A 17 5.70 14.99 -1.38
N LYS A 18 6.17 13.99 -2.12
CA LYS A 18 5.34 13.14 -2.98
C LYS A 18 5.61 11.69 -2.59
N LEU A 19 4.54 10.95 -2.32
CA LEU A 19 4.57 9.51 -2.13
C LEU A 19 4.09 8.85 -3.43
N THR A 20 4.96 8.12 -4.10
CA THR A 20 4.64 7.44 -5.35
C THR A 20 4.33 5.97 -5.07
N LEU A 21 3.21 5.50 -5.59
CA LEU A 21 2.77 4.10 -5.51
C LEU A 21 2.70 3.52 -6.92
N GLU A 22 3.34 2.38 -7.12
CA GLU A 22 3.17 1.59 -8.33
C GLU A 22 2.75 0.18 -7.99
N VAL A 23 1.74 -0.32 -8.70
CA VAL A 23 1.31 -1.72 -8.64
C VAL A 23 1.37 -2.27 -10.07
N SER A 24 2.25 -3.24 -10.27
CA SER A 24 2.55 -3.76 -11.61
C SER A 24 2.12 -5.22 -11.74
N LYS A 25 3.08 -6.14 -11.75
CA LYS A 25 2.86 -7.55 -12.08
C LYS A 25 2.25 -8.32 -10.90
N LEU A 26 1.26 -9.14 -11.21
CA LEU A 26 0.67 -10.12 -10.30
C LEU A 26 0.89 -11.53 -10.83
N ALA A 27 1.66 -12.32 -10.09
CA ALA A 27 1.84 -13.74 -10.34
C ALA A 27 0.85 -14.55 -9.49
N LEU A 28 -0.32 -14.88 -10.04
CA LEU A 28 -1.32 -15.74 -9.38
C LEU A 28 -0.88 -17.21 -9.34
N THR A 29 -1.16 -17.87 -8.22
CA THR A 29 -1.01 -19.33 -8.11
C THR A 29 -2.06 -20.07 -8.94
N SER A 30 -1.79 -21.35 -9.25
CA SER A 30 -2.75 -22.19 -9.99
C SER A 30 -4.09 -22.33 -9.28
N ALA A 31 -4.09 -22.34 -7.93
CA ALA A 31 -5.30 -22.42 -7.13
C ALA A 31 -6.25 -21.26 -7.44
N VAL A 32 -5.76 -20.01 -7.44
CA VAL A 32 -6.59 -18.83 -7.77
C VAL A 32 -7.00 -18.83 -9.23
N ARG A 33 -6.11 -19.25 -10.15
CA ARG A 33 -6.45 -19.33 -11.58
C ARG A 33 -7.57 -20.33 -11.87
N GLN A 34 -7.62 -21.43 -11.13
CA GLN A 34 -8.62 -22.49 -11.31
C GLN A 34 -9.89 -22.27 -10.49
N ASP A 35 -9.88 -21.34 -9.53
CA ASP A 35 -11.05 -21.01 -8.70
C ASP A 35 -12.16 -20.39 -9.55
N VAL A 36 -13.28 -21.09 -9.69
CA VAL A 36 -14.43 -20.67 -10.52
C VAL A 36 -15.14 -19.43 -9.96
N ASP A 37 -14.98 -19.13 -8.66
CA ASP A 37 -15.56 -17.95 -8.01
C ASP A 37 -14.72 -16.68 -8.20
N VAL A 38 -13.53 -16.82 -8.82
CA VAL A 38 -12.66 -15.70 -9.18
C VAL A 38 -12.73 -15.50 -10.68
N SER A 39 -13.03 -14.28 -11.14
CA SER A 39 -13.07 -13.93 -12.56
C SER A 39 -12.09 -12.79 -12.85
N ASP A 40 -12.53 -11.57 -12.59
CA ASP A 40 -11.70 -10.36 -12.64
C ASP A 40 -11.10 -10.07 -11.27
N VAL A 41 -9.87 -9.60 -11.27
CA VAL A 41 -9.13 -9.21 -10.08
C VAL A 41 -8.70 -7.75 -10.16
N TRP A 42 -8.61 -7.11 -9.00
CA TRP A 42 -8.01 -5.79 -8.81
C TRP A 42 -7.35 -5.72 -7.44
N VAL A 43 -6.51 -4.70 -7.24
CA VAL A 43 -5.88 -4.43 -5.95
C VAL A 43 -6.45 -3.14 -5.38
N GLU A 44 -6.89 -3.19 -4.14
CA GLU A 44 -7.19 -2.02 -3.31
C GLU A 44 -6.01 -1.80 -2.36
N ILE A 45 -5.63 -0.53 -2.16
CA ILE A 45 -4.45 -0.15 -1.39
C ILE A 45 -4.90 0.63 -0.15
N ASP A 46 -4.64 0.09 1.04
CA ASP A 46 -4.76 0.86 2.28
C ASP A 46 -3.41 1.51 2.59
N LEU A 47 -3.33 2.81 2.28
CA LEU A 47 -2.16 3.64 2.53
C LEU A 47 -2.26 4.33 3.89
N LEU A 48 -2.58 3.59 4.96
CA LEU A 48 -2.64 4.13 6.32
C LEU A 48 -3.66 5.28 6.45
N GLY A 49 -4.72 5.26 5.64
CA GLY A 49 -5.70 6.36 5.55
C GLY A 49 -5.19 7.65 4.89
N VAL A 50 -4.10 7.59 4.13
CA VAL A 50 -3.51 8.70 3.36
C VAL A 50 -3.95 8.61 1.89
N GLY A 51 -4.34 9.72 1.28
CA GLY A 51 -4.81 9.77 -0.11
C GLY A 51 -6.32 9.51 -0.27
N ASP A 52 -6.81 9.55 -1.52
CA ASP A 52 -8.21 9.29 -1.84
C ASP A 52 -8.43 7.77 -2.03
N PRO A 53 -9.24 7.09 -1.20
CA PRO A 53 -9.54 5.66 -1.37
C PRO A 53 -10.11 5.31 -2.74
N LYS A 54 -10.76 6.25 -3.43
CA LYS A 54 -11.28 6.02 -4.78
C LYS A 54 -10.19 5.96 -5.84
N ALA A 55 -9.05 6.60 -5.57
CA ALA A 55 -7.87 6.60 -6.43
C ALA A 55 -6.88 5.48 -6.06
N LEU A 56 -6.96 4.95 -4.83
CA LEU A 56 -6.12 3.85 -4.30
C LEU A 56 -6.64 2.46 -4.66
N LYS A 57 -6.97 2.28 -5.94
CA LYS A 57 -7.36 0.99 -6.50
C LYS A 57 -6.94 0.88 -7.96
N THR A 58 -6.55 -0.31 -8.38
CA THR A 58 -6.22 -0.59 -9.77
C THR A 58 -7.48 -0.76 -10.61
N GLU A 59 -7.31 -0.67 -11.94
CA GLU A 59 -8.30 -1.21 -12.86
C GLU A 59 -8.44 -2.73 -12.69
N ARG A 60 -9.59 -3.26 -13.12
CA ARG A 60 -9.88 -4.69 -13.08
C ARG A 60 -9.23 -5.38 -14.27
N LEU A 61 -8.61 -6.52 -14.02
CA LEU A 61 -8.08 -7.40 -15.05
C LEU A 61 -8.65 -8.80 -14.90
N HIS A 62 -8.98 -9.44 -16.01
CA HIS A 62 -9.36 -10.85 -15.99
C HIS A 62 -8.20 -11.71 -15.49
N LYS A 63 -8.43 -12.63 -14.54
CA LYS A 63 -7.36 -13.44 -13.89
C LYS A 63 -6.47 -14.24 -14.85
N MET A 64 -6.96 -14.49 -16.06
CA MET A 64 -6.24 -15.21 -17.12
C MET A 64 -5.46 -14.31 -18.07
N ALA A 65 -5.45 -12.99 -17.86
CA ALA A 65 -4.63 -12.08 -18.65
C ALA A 65 -3.14 -12.46 -18.58
N SER A 66 -2.44 -12.24 -19.69
CA SER A 66 -1.01 -12.52 -19.84
C SER A 66 -0.34 -11.39 -20.64
N PRO A 67 0.50 -10.53 -20.01
CA PRO A 67 0.78 -10.51 -18.57
C PRO A 67 -0.44 -10.06 -17.74
N LEU A 68 -0.49 -10.45 -16.47
CA LEU A 68 -1.38 -9.86 -15.49
C LEU A 68 -0.63 -8.71 -14.82
N ASP A 69 -0.69 -7.55 -15.45
CA ASP A 69 0.03 -6.33 -15.07
C ASP A 69 -0.95 -5.17 -15.00
N PHE A 70 -1.08 -4.57 -13.82
CA PHE A 70 -2.03 -3.49 -13.57
C PHE A 70 -1.58 -2.16 -14.16
N GLY A 71 -0.27 -1.97 -14.39
CA GLY A 71 0.29 -0.70 -14.86
C GLY A 71 -0.14 0.52 -14.03
N TYR A 72 -0.47 0.31 -12.76
CA TYR A 72 -1.02 1.34 -11.90
C TYR A 72 0.13 2.18 -11.35
N ALA A 73 0.02 3.50 -11.50
CA ALA A 73 0.91 4.47 -10.89
C ALA A 73 0.07 5.62 -10.33
N HIS A 74 0.31 5.98 -9.08
CA HIS A 74 -0.39 7.06 -8.40
C HIS A 74 0.57 7.84 -7.50
N VAL A 75 0.37 9.15 -7.44
CA VAL A 75 1.16 10.05 -6.60
C VAL A 75 0.23 10.70 -5.60
N VAL A 76 0.55 10.54 -4.32
CA VAL A 76 -0.11 11.26 -3.24
C VAL A 76 0.78 12.44 -2.84
N GLU A 77 0.23 13.65 -2.95
CA GLU A 77 0.92 14.85 -2.50
C GLU A 77 0.74 15.03 -0.99
N ILE A 78 1.86 15.19 -0.28
CA ILE A 78 1.88 15.40 1.17
C ILE A 78 2.29 16.86 1.41
N ALA A 79 1.29 17.71 1.64
CA ALA A 79 1.54 19.11 1.94
C ALA A 79 1.99 19.31 3.39
N ALA A 80 2.88 20.27 3.63
CA ALA A 80 3.30 20.61 4.99
C ALA A 80 2.10 21.10 5.83
N GLY A 81 1.97 20.55 7.03
CA GLY A 81 0.86 20.79 7.95
C GLY A 81 -0.45 20.11 7.57
N SER A 82 -0.46 19.23 6.56
CA SER A 82 -1.67 18.54 6.14
C SER A 82 -2.04 17.38 7.09
N LYS A 83 -3.27 16.89 6.93
CA LYS A 83 -3.74 15.70 7.64
C LYS A 83 -2.88 14.49 7.25
N GLU A 84 -2.57 14.34 5.98
CA GLU A 84 -1.76 13.27 5.42
C GLU A 84 -0.35 13.26 6.02
N GLU A 85 0.31 14.41 6.15
CA GLU A 85 1.62 14.51 6.81
C GLU A 85 1.54 14.03 8.27
N THR A 86 0.49 14.46 8.99
CA THR A 86 0.26 14.07 10.39
C THR A 86 0.00 12.57 10.53
N THR A 87 -0.81 12.01 9.64
CA THR A 87 -1.12 10.57 9.61
C THR A 87 0.14 9.74 9.33
N LEU A 88 0.91 10.07 8.30
CA LEU A 88 2.16 9.35 7.98
C LEU A 88 3.16 9.44 9.13
N LYS A 89 3.33 10.63 9.71
CA LYS A 89 4.23 10.80 10.85
C LYS A 89 3.79 9.96 12.05
N THR A 90 2.49 9.91 12.33
CA THR A 90 1.93 9.12 13.43
C THR A 90 2.20 7.63 13.20
N ALA A 91 1.89 7.13 12.00
CA ALA A 91 2.17 5.75 11.61
C ALA A 91 3.66 5.39 11.79
N LEU A 92 4.58 6.20 11.25
CA LEU A 92 6.02 5.94 11.32
C LEU A 92 6.60 6.00 12.75
N GLN A 93 5.94 6.76 13.64
CA GLN A 93 6.34 6.92 15.04
C GLN A 93 5.61 5.94 15.98
N ALA A 94 4.62 5.22 15.49
CA ALA A 94 3.81 4.28 16.26
C ALA A 94 4.69 3.24 16.98
N ALA A 95 4.28 2.84 18.17
CA ALA A 95 4.98 1.79 18.91
C ALA A 95 4.80 0.42 18.24
N ASP A 96 3.58 0.15 17.77
CA ASP A 96 3.26 -1.03 16.98
C ASP A 96 3.78 -0.86 15.54
N GLU A 97 4.54 -1.84 15.05
CA GLU A 97 5.03 -1.81 13.68
C GLU A 97 3.88 -1.93 12.67
N GLN A 98 2.78 -2.61 13.03
CA GLN A 98 1.64 -2.83 12.13
C GLN A 98 0.91 -1.54 11.76
N GLU A 99 1.02 -0.50 12.58
CA GLU A 99 0.50 0.83 12.27
C GLU A 99 1.27 1.52 11.11
N SER A 100 2.35 0.93 10.62
CA SER A 100 3.11 1.38 9.45
C SER A 100 2.98 0.44 8.25
N ASP A 101 2.09 -0.54 8.29
CA ASP A 101 1.86 -1.47 7.19
C ASP A 101 0.92 -0.87 6.15
N VAL A 102 1.40 -0.76 4.92
CA VAL A 102 0.59 -0.48 3.74
C VAL A 102 0.07 -1.80 3.22
N TYR A 103 -1.25 -1.96 3.20
CA TYR A 103 -1.89 -3.20 2.77
C TYR A 103 -2.27 -3.15 1.30
N PHE A 104 -2.07 -4.28 0.63
CA PHE A 104 -2.47 -4.55 -0.75
C PHE A 104 -3.47 -5.69 -0.73
N GLU A 105 -4.74 -5.36 -0.98
CA GLU A 105 -5.84 -6.30 -0.91
C GLU A 105 -6.24 -6.74 -2.32
N LEU A 106 -6.01 -8.00 -2.64
CA LEU A 106 -6.46 -8.60 -3.89
C LEU A 106 -7.94 -8.94 -3.77
N LYS A 107 -8.76 -8.31 -4.61
CA LYS A 107 -10.22 -8.47 -4.64
C LYS A 107 -10.69 -9.17 -5.91
N THR A 108 -11.87 -9.77 -5.83
CA THR A 108 -12.71 -10.23 -6.96
C THR A 108 -14.14 -9.75 -6.76
N ALA A 109 -14.96 -9.76 -7.81
CA ALA A 109 -16.39 -9.64 -7.65
C ALA A 109 -16.99 -11.01 -7.31
N ASN A 110 -17.94 -11.05 -6.38
CA ASN A 110 -18.80 -12.21 -6.21
C ASN A 110 -19.88 -12.25 -7.33
N ALA A 111 -20.74 -13.28 -7.31
CA ALA A 111 -21.82 -13.44 -8.29
C ALA A 111 -22.82 -12.27 -8.34
N HIS A 112 -22.86 -11.43 -7.30
CA HIS A 112 -23.71 -10.24 -7.22
C HIS A 112 -22.98 -8.94 -7.61
N GLY A 113 -21.71 -9.04 -8.04
CA GLY A 113 -20.88 -7.89 -8.40
C GLY A 113 -20.21 -7.19 -7.21
N GLU A 114 -20.38 -7.70 -5.99
CA GLU A 114 -19.81 -7.09 -4.78
C GLU A 114 -18.34 -7.48 -4.62
N ALA A 115 -17.54 -6.55 -4.09
CA ALA A 115 -16.14 -6.78 -3.79
C ALA A 115 -15.98 -7.84 -2.70
N LYS A 116 -15.14 -8.85 -2.98
CA LYS A 116 -14.74 -9.90 -2.05
C LYS A 116 -13.22 -9.99 -2.04
N GLU A 117 -12.63 -10.02 -0.86
CA GLU A 117 -11.19 -10.25 -0.72
C GLU A 117 -10.83 -11.71 -0.97
N ILE A 118 -9.77 -11.90 -1.76
CA ILE A 118 -9.13 -13.19 -2.01
C ILE A 118 -7.95 -13.37 -1.05
N ALA A 119 -7.09 -12.35 -0.99
CA ALA A 119 -5.84 -12.36 -0.25
C ALA A 119 -5.34 -10.94 -0.02
N SER A 120 -4.41 -10.81 0.92
CA SER A 120 -3.74 -9.55 1.22
C SER A 120 -2.26 -9.76 1.50
N GLY A 121 -1.48 -8.71 1.30
CA GLY A 121 -0.08 -8.62 1.68
C GLY A 121 0.25 -7.20 2.11
N TYR A 122 1.43 -6.98 2.67
CA TYR A 122 1.78 -5.66 3.20
C TYR A 122 3.26 -5.31 2.97
N LEU A 123 3.52 -4.01 2.97
CA LEU A 123 4.86 -3.44 3.08
C LEU A 123 4.91 -2.49 4.27
N ASN A 124 5.93 -2.64 5.11
CA ASN A 124 6.10 -1.78 6.27
C ASN A 124 6.94 -0.54 5.91
N LEU A 125 6.35 0.65 6.02
CA LEU A 125 7.04 1.91 5.70
C LEU A 125 8.08 2.29 6.74
N LYS A 126 7.84 1.99 8.01
CA LYS A 126 8.77 2.29 9.10
C LYS A 126 10.07 1.51 8.95
N LYS A 127 10.01 0.24 8.54
CA LYS A 127 11.20 -0.57 8.24
C LYS A 127 12.00 0.01 7.07
N ALA A 128 11.33 0.43 5.98
CA ALA A 128 11.99 1.12 4.88
C ALA A 128 12.66 2.43 5.32
N GLN A 129 11.95 3.25 6.12
CA GLN A 129 12.49 4.50 6.65
C GLN A 129 13.73 4.27 7.54
N GLN A 130 13.66 3.28 8.44
CA GLN A 130 14.77 2.91 9.32
C GLN A 130 15.98 2.39 8.53
N ALA A 131 15.74 1.64 7.46
CA ALA A 131 16.77 1.16 6.54
C ALA A 131 17.29 2.25 5.58
N LYS A 132 16.62 3.41 5.51
CA LYS A 132 16.86 4.49 4.52
C LYS A 132 16.83 3.96 3.09
N GLN A 133 15.87 3.10 2.79
CA GLN A 133 15.77 2.40 1.52
C GLN A 133 14.33 2.42 1.03
N ASP A 134 14.14 2.85 -0.21
CA ASP A 134 12.83 2.85 -0.85
C ASP A 134 12.42 1.42 -1.25
N HIS A 135 11.12 1.17 -1.30
CA HIS A 135 10.59 -0.10 -1.79
C HIS A 135 10.50 -0.03 -3.31
N VAL A 136 11.51 -0.52 -4.03
CA VAL A 136 11.50 -0.52 -5.51
C VAL A 136 11.29 -1.93 -6.03
N GLN A 137 10.20 -2.15 -6.78
CA GLN A 137 9.85 -3.45 -7.37
C GLN A 137 9.90 -4.61 -6.37
N VAL A 138 9.38 -4.38 -5.17
CA VAL A 138 9.36 -5.38 -4.10
C VAL A 138 8.28 -6.43 -4.41
N ALA A 139 8.66 -7.70 -4.25
CA ALA A 139 7.77 -8.83 -4.36
C ALA A 139 7.01 -9.04 -3.04
N VAL A 140 5.74 -8.65 -3.02
CA VAL A 140 4.84 -8.79 -1.87
C VAL A 140 4.08 -10.11 -1.99
N PRO A 141 4.30 -11.09 -1.09
CA PRO A 141 3.48 -12.30 -1.06
C PRO A 141 2.06 -11.96 -0.62
N LEU A 142 1.06 -12.49 -1.33
CA LEU A 142 -0.34 -12.32 -1.01
C LEU A 142 -0.88 -13.59 -0.36
N GLN A 143 -1.35 -13.46 0.87
CA GLN A 143 -1.84 -14.56 1.67
C GLN A 143 -3.37 -14.48 1.79
N GLY A 144 -4.06 -15.55 1.37
CA GLY A 144 -5.51 -15.69 1.49
C GLY A 144 -5.90 -16.76 2.50
N ARG A 145 -7.21 -16.97 2.66
CA ARG A 145 -7.77 -18.00 3.55
C ARG A 145 -7.27 -19.42 3.23
N VAL A 146 -7.04 -19.70 1.96
CA VAL A 146 -6.65 -21.03 1.45
C VAL A 146 -5.14 -21.21 1.28
N GLY A 147 -4.34 -20.22 1.66
CA GLY A 147 -2.90 -20.24 1.42
C GLY A 147 -2.41 -19.07 0.58
N ASN A 148 -1.22 -19.24 0.01
CA ASN A 148 -0.61 -18.30 -0.91
C ASN A 148 -1.49 -18.11 -2.17
N ALA A 149 -1.91 -16.88 -2.43
CA ALA A 149 -2.68 -16.50 -3.61
C ALA A 149 -1.79 -16.03 -4.78
N GLY A 150 -0.56 -15.63 -4.48
CA GLY A 150 0.38 -15.14 -5.48
C GLY A 150 1.38 -14.14 -4.93
N THR A 151 2.05 -13.46 -5.86
CA THR A 151 3.02 -12.42 -5.53
C THR A 151 2.74 -11.18 -6.37
N LEU A 152 2.64 -10.03 -5.70
CA LEU A 152 2.43 -8.73 -6.30
C LEU A 152 3.76 -7.96 -6.35
N THR A 153 4.04 -7.28 -7.45
CA THR A 153 5.21 -6.41 -7.58
C THR A 153 4.79 -4.96 -7.33
N VAL A 154 5.42 -4.32 -6.33
CA VAL A 154 5.04 -3.00 -5.83
C VAL A 154 6.25 -2.06 -5.75
N THR A 155 6.05 -0.78 -6.06
CA THR A 155 7.00 0.29 -5.75
C THR A 155 6.34 1.29 -4.79
N ILE A 156 7.06 1.72 -3.74
CA ILE A 156 6.72 2.86 -2.88
C ILE A 156 7.98 3.76 -2.73
N LEU A 157 7.88 5.01 -3.18
CA LEU A 157 8.93 6.04 -3.15
C LEU A 157 8.47 7.31 -2.43
#